data_AF-A0A832CFL3-F1
#
_entry.id   AF-A0A832CFL3-F1
#
_cell.length_a   1.000
_cell.length_b   1.000
_cell.length_c   1.000
_cell.angle_alpha   90.00
_cell.angle_beta   90.00
_cell.angle_gamma   90.00
#
_symmetry.space_group_name_H-M   'P 1'
#
loop_
_entity.id
_entity.type
_entity.pdbx_description
1 polymer ?
#
loop_
_entity_poly.entity_id
_entity_poly.type
_entity_poly.pdbx_seq_one_letter_code
_entity_poly.pdbx_strand_id
1 'polypeptide(L)'
;MYKVKVHRDVEKFLNKIPKRDAERIREKILSLKDPFAQKPKKVEGETDVFRIRVGKYRILFFIDEEMKTVVVSKVDRRERAYDRL
;
A
#
# COMPACT_ATOMS: atom_id res chain seq x y z
N MET A 1 14.85 -9.72 -3.01
CA MET A 1 13.47 -10.05 -2.61
C MET A 1 13.27 -9.55 -1.20
N TYR A 2 12.20 -8.80 -0.95
CA TYR A 2 11.90 -8.16 0.33
C TYR A 2 10.84 -8.93 1.11
N LYS A 3 10.93 -8.92 2.43
CA LYS A 3 9.84 -9.37 3.31
C LYS A 3 8.72 -8.33 3.30
N VAL A 4 7.48 -8.75 3.08
CA VAL A 4 6.33 -7.82 3.13
C VAL A 4 5.65 -7.95 4.49
N LYS A 5 5.56 -6.84 5.22
CA LYS A 5 4.78 -6.70 6.45
C LYS A 5 3.59 -5.78 6.17
N VAL A 6 2.43 -6.14 6.71
CA VAL A 6 1.18 -5.39 6.52
C VAL A 6 0.71 -4.89 7.87
N HIS A 7 0.44 -3.58 7.98
CA HIS A 7 -0.11 -3.01 9.20
C HIS A 7 -1.50 -3.58 9.49
N ARG A 8 -1.83 -3.80 10.77
CA ARG A 8 -3.10 -4.41 11.18
C ARG A 8 -4.33 -3.66 10.64
N ASP A 9 -4.25 -2.34 10.53
CA ASP A 9 -5.36 -1.54 10.02
C ASP A 9 -5.57 -1.67 8.50
N VAL A 10 -4.52 -2.04 7.76
CA VAL A 10 -4.67 -2.41 6.35
C VAL A 10 -5.47 -3.71 6.24
N GLU A 11 -5.16 -4.73 7.02
CA GLU A 11 -5.94 -5.97 7.03
C GLU A 11 -7.41 -5.72 7.42
N LYS A 12 -7.65 -4.92 8.46
CA LYS A 12 -9.01 -4.51 8.84
C LYS A 12 -9.74 -3.78 7.71
N PHE A 13 -9.04 -2.92 6.96
CA PHE A 13 -9.62 -2.22 5.82
C PHE A 13 -9.97 -3.17 4.68
N LEU A 14 -9.06 -4.10 4.35
CA LEU A 14 -9.27 -5.09 3.29
C LEU A 14 -10.48 -6.00 3.58
N ASN A 15 -10.77 -6.27 4.85
CA ASN A 15 -11.95 -7.04 5.26
C ASN A 15 -13.27 -6.25 5.14
N LYS A 16 -13.23 -4.92 4.95
CA LYS A 16 -14.42 -4.06 4.86
C LYS A 16 -14.79 -3.64 3.44
N ILE A 17 -13.94 -3.90 2.45
CA ILE A 17 -14.17 -3.51 1.05
C ILE A 17 -14.67 -4.70 0.22
N PRO A 18 -15.22 -4.48 -0.98
CA PRO A 18 -15.66 -5.58 -1.85
C PRO A 18 -14.56 -6.62 -2.07
N LYS A 19 -14.91 -7.90 -1.99
CA LYS A 19 -13.97 -9.04 -2.06
C LYS A 19 -13.01 -8.94 -3.26
N ARG A 20 -13.55 -8.63 -4.44
CA ARG A 20 -12.78 -8.47 -5.68
C ARG A 20 -11.74 -7.34 -5.59
N ASP A 21 -12.06 -6.24 -4.93
CA ASP A 21 -11.11 -5.14 -4.71
C ASP A 21 -10.03 -5.54 -3.69
N ALA A 22 -10.44 -6.23 -2.60
CA ALA A 22 -9.51 -6.73 -1.58
C ALA A 22 -8.50 -7.73 -2.15
N GLU A 23 -8.93 -8.67 -2.99
CA GLU A 23 -8.07 -9.65 -3.66
C GLU A 23 -7.02 -8.97 -4.54
N ARG A 24 -7.44 -8.04 -5.41
CA ARG A 24 -6.52 -7.26 -6.26
C ARG A 24 -5.49 -6.49 -5.44
N ILE A 25 -5.88 -5.96 -4.28
CA ILE A 25 -4.94 -5.26 -3.40
C ILE A 25 -3.98 -6.25 -2.73
N ARG A 26 -4.45 -7.41 -2.25
CA ARG A 26 -3.59 -8.45 -1.68
C ARG A 26 -2.55 -8.95 -2.67
N GLU A 27 -2.96 -9.22 -3.91
CA GLU A 27 -2.04 -9.58 -5.00
C GLU A 27 -0.99 -8.49 -5.23
N LYS A 28 -1.42 -7.22 -5.25
CA LYS A 28 -0.47 -6.11 -5.38
C LYS A 28 0.47 -6.01 -4.18
N ILE A 29 -0.01 -6.19 -2.95
CA ILE A 29 0.82 -6.20 -1.73
C ILE A 29 1.86 -7.33 -1.81
N LEU A 30 1.48 -8.53 -2.23
CA LEU A 30 2.41 -9.65 -2.39
C LEU A 30 3.50 -9.36 -3.43
N SER A 31 3.15 -8.65 -4.51
CA SER A 31 4.14 -8.25 -5.52
C SER A 31 5.17 -7.22 -5.02
N LEU A 32 4.94 -6.59 -3.86
CA LEU A 32 5.91 -5.69 -3.21
C LEU A 32 7.13 -6.42 -2.62
N LYS A 33 7.20 -7.76 -2.75
CA LYS A 33 8.45 -8.52 -2.59
C LYS A 33 9.55 -8.04 -3.54
N ASP A 34 9.16 -7.40 -4.65
CA ASP A 34 10.05 -6.65 -5.54
C ASP A 34 9.47 -5.23 -5.75
N PRO A 35 9.69 -4.32 -4.78
CA PRO A 35 8.98 -3.05 -4.74
C PRO A 35 9.33 -2.14 -5.92
N PHE A 36 10.58 -2.15 -6.40
CA PHE A 36 11.03 -1.30 -7.50
C PHE A 36 10.48 -1.75 -8.86
N ALA A 37 10.30 -3.06 -9.07
CA ALA A 37 9.63 -3.58 -10.27
C ALA A 37 8.18 -3.09 -10.41
N GLN A 38 7.53 -2.74 -9.30
CA GLN A 38 6.18 -2.18 -9.32
C GLN A 38 6.11 -0.69 -9.71
N LYS A 39 7.26 -0.06 -10.02
CA LYS A 39 7.37 1.35 -10.43
C LYS A 39 6.59 2.31 -9.51
N PRO A 40 6.84 2.27 -8.18
CA PRO A 40 6.12 3.10 -7.25
C PRO A 40 6.44 4.58 -7.45
N LYS A 41 5.51 5.45 -7.05
CA LYS A 41 5.77 6.89 -6.97
C LYS A 41 6.11 7.26 -5.54
N LYS A 42 7.17 8.04 -5.34
CA LYS A 42 7.47 8.65 -4.04
C LYS A 42 6.35 9.62 -3.65
N VAL A 43 6.03 9.69 -2.37
CA VAL A 43 5.10 10.69 -1.83
C VAL A 43 5.89 11.98 -1.60
N GLU A 44 5.39 13.09 -2.14
CA GLU A 44 6.02 14.40 -1.94
C GLU A 44 5.96 14.81 -0.47
N GLY A 45 7.07 15.35 0.05
CA GLY A 45 7.20 15.77 1.45
C GLY A 45 7.49 14.65 2.45
N GLU A 46 7.54 13.38 2.02
CA GLU A 46 7.83 12.24 2.89
C GLU A 46 9.17 11.58 2.56
N THR A 47 9.89 11.15 3.60
CA THR A 47 11.14 10.39 3.46
C THR A 47 10.81 8.91 3.29
N ASP A 48 11.24 8.33 2.17
CA ASP A 48 11.13 6.90 1.86
C ASP A 48 9.72 6.29 1.88
N VAL A 49 8.69 7.14 1.76
CA VAL A 49 7.32 6.70 1.55
C VAL A 49 6.99 6.67 0.07
N PHE A 50 6.47 5.53 -0.35
CA PHE A 50 6.11 5.18 -1.71
C PHE A 50 4.61 4.87 -1.82
N ARG A 51 4.10 5.00 -3.04
CA ARG A 51 2.70 4.74 -3.36
C ARG A 51 2.54 3.99 -4.68
N ILE A 52 1.65 3.00 -4.68
CA ILE A 52 1.14 2.36 -5.89
C ILE A 52 -0.38 2.45 -5.94
N ARG A 53 -0.92 2.56 -7.17
CA ARG A 53 -2.35 2.61 -7.41
C ARG A 53 -2.89 1.23 -7.81
N VAL A 54 -4.03 0.86 -7.23
CA VAL A 54 -4.81 -0.32 -7.61
C VAL A 54 -6.27 0.09 -7.80
N GLY A 55 -6.69 0.30 -9.05
CA GLY A 55 -8.04 0.78 -9.35
C GLY A 55 -8.34 2.13 -8.70
N LYS A 56 -9.30 2.15 -7.76
CA LYS A 56 -9.67 3.35 -6.96
C LYS A 56 -8.90 3.48 -5.64
N TYR A 57 -8.00 2.55 -5.34
CA TYR A 57 -7.23 2.52 -4.11
C TYR A 57 -5.77 2.92 -4.31
N ARG A 58 -5.15 3.40 -3.24
CA ARG A 58 -3.73 3.71 -3.11
C ARG A 58 -3.17 2.88 -1.97
N ILE A 59 -2.07 2.20 -2.24
CA ILE A 59 -1.26 1.48 -1.25
C ILE A 59 -0.08 2.38 -0.92
N LEU A 60 0.04 2.77 0.35
CA LEU A 60 1.18 3.50 0.90
C LEU A 60 2.07 2.50 1.64
N PHE A 61 3.37 2.57 1.37
CA PHE A 61 4.36 1.71 1.97
C PHE A 61 5.71 2.42 2.04
N PHE A 62 6.59 1.93 2.89
CA PHE A 62 8.00 2.33 2.90
C PHE A 62 8.88 1.09 2.77
N ILE A 63 10.12 1.32 2.36
CA ILE A 63 11.11 0.27 2.13
C ILE A 63 12.22 0.46 3.15
N ASP A 64 12.38 -0.52 4.01
CA ASP A 64 13.53 -0.64 4.90
C ASP A 64 14.62 -1.43 4.16
N GLU A 65 15.63 -0.72 3.68
CA GLU A 65 16.74 -1.30 2.91
C GLU A 65 17.68 -2.15 3.78
N GLU A 66 17.84 -1.81 5.05
CA GLU A 66 18.71 -2.53 5.99
C GLU A 66 18.08 -3.89 6.35
N MET A 67 16.80 -3.89 6.73
CA MET A 67 16.05 -5.10 7.07
C MET A 67 15.47 -5.82 5.85
N LYS A 68 15.71 -5.33 4.63
CA LYS A 68 15.08 -5.83 3.38
C LYS A 68 13.59 -6.08 3.55
N THR A 69 12.89 -5.12 4.15
CA THR A 69 11.48 -5.24 4.52
C THR A 69 10.66 -4.12 3.89
N VAL A 70 9.56 -4.48 3.22
CA VAL A 70 8.53 -3.53 2.80
C VAL A 70 7.42 -3.52 3.83
N VAL A 71 7.06 -2.34 4.32
CA VAL A 71 5.98 -2.18 5.29
C VAL A 71 4.83 -1.42 4.64
N VAL A 72 3.69 -2.10 4.47
CA VAL A 72 2.46 -1.49 3.99
C VAL A 72 1.74 -0.82 5.15
N SER A 73 1.79 0.51 5.19
CA SER A 73 1.29 1.31 6.31
C SER A 73 -0.19 1.65 6.17
N LYS A 74 -0.66 1.90 4.94
CA LYS A 74 -2.05 2.33 4.71
C LYS A 74 -2.55 1.93 3.31
N VAL A 75 -3.82 1.55 3.25
CA VAL A 75 -4.57 1.45 1.99
C VAL A 75 -5.75 2.40 2.08
N ASP A 76 -5.90 3.27 1.08
CA ASP A 76 -6.94 4.29 1.09
C ASP A 76 -7.65 4.42 -0.27
N ARG A 77 -8.88 4.89 -0.27
CA ARG A 77 -9.62 5.26 -1.49
C ARG A 77 -9.13 6.62 -1.99
N ARG A 78 -9.19 6.84 -3.31
CA ARG A 78 -8.79 8.10 -3.95
C ARG A 78 -9.58 9.32 -3.43
N GLU A 79 -10.74 9.11 -2.83
CA GLU A 79 -11.77 10.13 -2.57
C GLU A 79 -11.84 10.69 -1.14
N ARG A 80 -10.83 10.48 -0.28
CA ARG A 80 -10.77 11.23 1.00
C ARG A 80 -10.25 12.66 0.83
N ALA A 81 -10.91 13.43 -0.03
CA ALA A 81 -10.76 14.89 -0.09
C ALA A 81 -11.95 15.65 0.53
N TYR A 82 -13.12 15.02 0.74
CA TYR A 82 -14.24 15.63 1.48
C TYR A 82 -14.99 14.55 2.25
N ASP A 83 -14.82 14.52 3.57
CA ASP A 83 -15.82 13.99 4.54
C ASP A 83 -15.42 14.43 5.97
N ARG A 84 -15.16 15.74 6.08
CA ARG A 84 -15.25 16.52 7.31
C ARG A 84 -15.85 17.88 6.95
N LEU A 85 -17.14 17.88 6.67
CA LEU A 85 -18.03 19.00 6.94
C LEU A 85 -18.84 18.62 8.19
#